data_AF-A0A2V8VPE2-F1
#
_entry.id   AF-A0A2V8VPE2-F1
#
_cell.length_a   1.000
_cell.length_b   1.000
_cell.length_c   1.000
_cell.angle_alpha   90.00
_cell.angle_beta   90.00
_cell.angle_gamma   90.00
#
_symmetry.space_group_name_H-M   'P 1'
#
loop_
_entity.id
_entity.type
_entity.pdbx_description
1 polymer ?
#
loop_
_entity_poly.entity_id
_entity_poly.type
_entity_poly.pdbx_seq_one_letter_code
_entity_poly.pdbx_strand_id
1 'polypeptide(L)'
;MGDNLVLYVGEKNISSWSMRGWLALQHKGPPFEERTIELRRDKDRARRRRVSPTGRVPVLHHGERVIPDSLAIIEYLEETFPPPGHPALWPRDPDARARSRWLAATMHSGFSKLRESMSFNLCFLSKPPAPSAEALQEADDLLRLLQEALEAPRDAGPFLFGAFGAADIMYAPAVVRLTSFRVPTAHAPITPAYLEAVLSHPPVKRWMDAARALPPRETY
;
A
#
# COMPACT_ATOMS: atom_id res chain seq x y z
N MET A 1 1.99 -19.36 24.58
CA MET A 1 2.05 -19.21 23.11
C MET A 1 1.92 -17.73 22.85
N GLY A 2 3.00 -17.08 22.41
CA GLY A 2 3.23 -15.65 22.64
C GLY A 2 2.52 -14.69 21.69
N ASP A 3 2.40 -13.43 22.13
CA ASP A 3 1.95 -12.23 21.41
C ASP A 3 2.86 -11.85 20.21
N ASN A 4 3.49 -12.82 19.56
CA ASN A 4 4.39 -12.54 18.44
C ASN A 4 3.56 -12.21 17.19
N LEU A 5 3.93 -11.11 16.52
CA LEU A 5 3.39 -10.70 15.24
C LEU A 5 4.22 -11.33 14.12
N VAL A 6 3.57 -12.05 13.21
CA VAL A 6 4.20 -12.57 11.99
C VAL A 6 3.44 -12.06 10.77
N LEU A 7 4.08 -11.22 9.96
CA LEU A 7 3.51 -10.76 8.70
C LEU A 7 4.01 -11.64 7.55
N TYR A 8 3.10 -12.34 6.90
CA TYR A 8 3.41 -13.02 5.65
C TYR A 8 3.20 -12.08 4.47
N VAL A 9 4.24 -11.93 3.65
CA VAL A 9 4.26 -11.06 2.46
C VAL A 9 4.60 -11.86 1.21
N GLY A 10 4.23 -11.33 0.04
CA GLY A 10 4.80 -11.80 -1.23
C GLY A 10 6.14 -11.15 -1.49
N GLU A 11 6.81 -11.53 -2.59
CA GLU A 11 8.04 -10.85 -3.01
C GLU A 11 7.80 -9.34 -3.15
N LYS A 12 8.73 -8.53 -2.61
CA LYS A 12 8.54 -7.08 -2.48
C LYS A 12 8.43 -6.35 -3.82
N ASN A 13 8.99 -6.91 -4.89
CA ASN A 13 8.83 -6.39 -6.24
C ASN A 13 7.61 -6.97 -6.99
N ILE A 14 6.72 -7.73 -6.33
CA ILE A 14 5.52 -8.31 -6.95
C ILE A 14 4.26 -7.90 -6.18
N SER A 15 4.25 -8.02 -4.85
CA SER A 15 3.04 -7.87 -4.06
C SER A 15 2.83 -6.42 -3.55
N SER A 16 2.09 -5.62 -4.32
CA SER A 16 1.68 -4.29 -3.86
C SER A 16 0.76 -4.32 -2.64
N TRP A 17 -0.02 -5.39 -2.45
CA TRP A 17 -0.87 -5.53 -1.26
C TRP A 17 -0.02 -5.76 -0.01
N SER A 18 1.07 -6.52 -0.13
CA SER A 18 1.95 -6.78 1.00
C SER A 18 2.67 -5.53 1.49
N MET A 19 3.01 -4.61 0.57
CA MET A 19 3.57 -3.30 0.91
C MET A 19 2.66 -2.56 1.90
N ARG A 20 1.34 -2.59 1.70
CA ARG A 20 0.38 -1.89 2.57
C ARG A 20 0.38 -2.42 4.00
N GLY A 21 0.25 -3.74 4.17
CA GLY A 21 0.28 -4.37 5.49
C GLY A 21 1.62 -4.18 6.20
N TRP A 22 2.72 -4.23 5.44
CA TRP A 22 4.06 -3.98 5.98
C TRP A 22 4.24 -2.53 6.42
N LEU A 23 3.82 -1.56 5.61
CA LEU A 23 3.88 -0.14 5.97
C LEU A 23 3.02 0.16 7.21
N ALA A 24 1.85 -0.47 7.35
CA ALA A 24 1.02 -0.32 8.54
C ALA A 24 1.74 -0.78 9.81
N LEU A 25 2.37 -1.95 9.80
CA LEU A 25 3.18 -2.42 10.94
C LEU A 25 4.38 -1.52 11.22
N GLN A 26 5.07 -1.05 10.18
CA GLN A 26 6.20 -0.14 10.33
C GLN A 26 5.77 1.22 10.92
N HIS A 27 4.60 1.71 10.54
CA HIS A 27 4.02 2.95 11.07
C HIS A 27 3.64 2.82 12.55
N LYS A 28 3.00 1.70 12.92
CA LYS A 28 2.59 1.43 14.30
C LYS A 28 3.79 1.10 15.20
N GLY A 29 4.84 0.49 14.65
CA GLY A 29 6.08 0.19 15.34
C GLY A 29 6.13 -1.01 16.31
N PRO A 30 5.14 -1.92 16.44
CA PRO A 30 5.36 -3.12 17.23
C PRO A 30 6.40 -4.02 16.54
N PRO A 31 7.23 -4.77 17.29
CA PRO A 31 8.14 -5.74 16.70
C PRO A 31 7.34 -6.84 16.00
N PHE A 32 7.79 -7.25 14.82
CA PHE A 32 7.18 -8.34 14.07
C PHE A 32 8.21 -9.10 13.25
N GLU A 33 7.94 -10.37 12.99
CA GLU A 33 8.67 -11.20 12.04
C GLU A 33 8.05 -11.06 10.64
N GLU A 34 8.86 -10.76 9.63
CA GLU A 34 8.44 -10.79 8.23
C GLU A 34 8.78 -12.16 7.62
N ARG A 35 7.79 -12.82 6.99
CA ARG A 35 8.00 -14.07 6.24
C ARG A 35 7.54 -13.94 4.80
N THR A 36 8.39 -14.28 3.85
CA THR A 36 8.05 -14.20 2.43
C THR A 36 7.48 -15.52 1.91
N ILE A 37 6.34 -15.44 1.23
CA ILE A 37 5.77 -16.51 0.41
C ILE A 37 6.12 -16.21 -1.05
N GLU A 38 6.84 -17.10 -1.70
CA GLU A 38 7.20 -16.97 -3.12
C GLU A 38 5.97 -17.16 -4.02
N LEU A 39 5.25 -16.09 -4.35
CA LEU A 39 3.93 -16.15 -4.99
C LEU A 39 3.93 -16.81 -6.38
N ARG A 40 5.07 -16.78 -7.08
CA ARG A 40 5.20 -17.37 -8.42
C ARG A 40 5.68 -18.82 -8.42
N ARG A 41 6.51 -19.20 -7.44
CA ARG A 41 7.05 -20.57 -7.30
C ARG A 41 6.06 -21.45 -6.56
N ASP A 42 5.48 -20.93 -5.49
CA ASP A 42 4.36 -21.56 -4.83
C ASP A 42 3.11 -21.30 -5.69
N LYS A 43 2.85 -22.18 -6.67
CA LYS A 43 1.59 -22.20 -7.41
C LYS A 43 0.49 -22.96 -6.66
N ASP A 44 0.86 -23.65 -5.58
CA ASP A 44 -0.06 -24.45 -4.78
C ASP A 44 -0.87 -23.57 -3.82
N ARG A 45 -2.05 -23.18 -4.31
CA ARG A 45 -2.98 -22.41 -3.52
C ARG A 45 -3.45 -23.16 -2.26
N ALA A 46 -3.48 -24.49 -2.25
CA ALA A 46 -3.84 -25.27 -1.07
C ALA A 46 -2.76 -25.18 0.01
N ARG A 47 -1.47 -25.18 -0.38
CA ARG A 47 -0.36 -24.93 0.55
C ARG A 47 -0.44 -23.53 1.15
N ARG A 48 -0.67 -22.49 0.34
CA ARG A 48 -0.85 -21.11 0.87
C ARG A 48 -2.06 -20.97 1.78
N ARG A 49 -3.12 -21.76 1.56
CA ARG A 49 -4.30 -21.79 2.43
C ARG A 49 -4.01 -22.25 3.86
N ARG A 50 -2.89 -22.94 4.08
CA ARG A 50 -2.42 -23.29 5.43
C ARG A 50 -1.90 -22.08 6.22
N VAL A 51 -1.54 -21.00 5.53
CA VAL A 51 -1.03 -19.75 6.14
C VAL A 51 -2.06 -18.63 6.06
N SER A 52 -2.72 -18.48 4.92
CA SER A 52 -3.75 -17.46 4.67
C SER A 52 -5.05 -18.12 4.24
N PRO A 53 -6.17 -17.97 4.97
CA PRO A 53 -7.44 -18.58 4.59
C PRO A 53 -7.89 -18.27 3.15
N THR A 54 -7.54 -17.07 2.64
CA THR A 54 -7.84 -16.62 1.28
C THR A 54 -6.84 -17.11 0.22
N GLY A 55 -5.71 -17.69 0.66
CA GLY A 55 -4.58 -18.07 -0.19
C GLY A 55 -3.84 -16.87 -0.79
N ARG A 56 -4.04 -15.67 -0.22
CA ARG A 56 -3.45 -14.39 -0.65
C ARG A 56 -2.63 -13.77 0.48
N VAL A 57 -1.74 -12.86 0.11
CA VAL A 57 -0.94 -12.04 1.02
C VAL A 57 -1.27 -10.56 0.81
N PRO A 58 -1.10 -9.69 1.82
CA PRO A 58 -0.57 -9.98 3.15
C PRO A 58 -1.57 -10.77 4.02
N VAL A 59 -1.02 -11.47 5.01
CA VAL A 59 -1.77 -11.99 6.16
C VAL A 59 -0.93 -11.77 7.42
N LEU A 60 -1.55 -11.22 8.44
CA LEU A 60 -0.94 -11.04 9.76
C LEU A 60 -1.38 -12.17 10.68
N HIS A 61 -0.42 -12.81 11.34
CA HIS A 61 -0.67 -13.71 12.47
C HIS A 61 -0.33 -12.98 13.77
N HIS A 62 -1.23 -13.03 14.76
CA HIS A 62 -1.00 -12.50 16.10
C HIS A 62 -1.52 -13.51 17.13
N GLY A 63 -0.62 -14.30 17.71
CA GLY A 63 -1.00 -15.49 18.48
C GLY A 63 -1.84 -16.45 17.62
N GLU A 64 -3.06 -16.75 18.07
CA GLU A 64 -4.00 -17.61 17.33
C GLU A 64 -4.82 -16.87 16.26
N ARG A 65 -4.73 -15.53 16.21
CA ARG A 65 -5.50 -14.73 15.26
C ARG A 65 -4.81 -14.71 13.90
N VAL A 66 -5.61 -14.85 12.85
CA VAL A 66 -5.17 -14.76 11.45
C VAL A 66 -5.99 -13.69 10.75
N ILE A 67 -5.34 -12.60 10.38
CA ILE A 67 -5.96 -11.40 9.79
C ILE A 67 -5.48 -11.28 8.35
N PRO A 68 -6.20 -11.86 7.37
CA PRO A 68 -5.94 -11.60 5.96
C PRO A 68 -6.46 -10.21 5.58
N ASP A 69 -5.99 -9.69 4.45
CA ASP A 69 -6.36 -8.39 3.87
C ASP A 69 -5.63 -7.18 4.48
N SER A 70 -5.02 -6.35 3.63
CA SER A 70 -4.23 -5.21 4.10
C SER A 70 -5.05 -4.13 4.80
N LEU A 71 -6.29 -3.90 4.38
CA LEU A 71 -7.15 -2.90 5.01
C LEU A 71 -7.67 -3.41 6.36
N ALA A 72 -8.01 -4.70 6.44
CA ALA A 72 -8.36 -5.33 7.73
C ALA A 72 -7.16 -5.33 8.70
N ILE A 73 -5.94 -5.57 8.22
CA ILE A 73 -4.72 -5.44 9.03
C ILE A 73 -4.56 -4.01 9.57
N ILE A 74 -4.80 -2.98 8.75
CA ILE A 74 -4.73 -1.57 9.17
C ILE A 74 -5.71 -1.31 10.33
N GLU A 75 -6.98 -1.70 10.19
CA GLU A 75 -7.98 -1.50 11.26
C GLU A 75 -7.64 -2.30 12.52
N TYR A 76 -7.22 -3.57 12.36
CA TYR A 76 -6.79 -4.42 13.47
C TYR A 76 -5.65 -3.80 14.28
N LEU A 77 -4.65 -3.24 13.60
CA LEU A 77 -3.52 -2.60 14.26
C LEU A 77 -3.89 -1.29 14.94
N GLU A 78 -4.86 -0.54 14.41
CA GLU A 78 -5.35 0.67 15.07
C GLU A 78 -6.00 0.34 16.41
N GLU A 79 -6.82 -0.71 16.47
CA GLU A 79 -7.50 -1.16 17.69
C GLU A 79 -6.56 -1.84 18.67
N THR A 80 -5.61 -2.65 18.18
CA THR A 80 -4.70 -3.45 19.03
C THR A 80 -3.56 -2.62 19.61
N PHE A 81 -3.11 -1.61 18.87
CA PHE A 81 -1.99 -0.75 19.25
C PHE A 81 -2.45 0.72 19.24
N PRO A 82 -3.36 1.16 20.13
CA PRO A 82 -3.95 2.49 20.02
C PRO A 82 -2.99 3.60 20.50
N PRO A 83 -3.26 4.87 20.12
CA PRO A 83 -2.62 6.03 20.74
C PRO A 83 -2.93 6.15 22.24
N PRO A 84 -2.04 6.76 23.04
CA PRO A 84 -0.75 7.34 22.65
C PRO A 84 0.40 6.32 22.61
N GLY A 85 0.17 5.05 22.96
CA GLY A 85 1.22 4.02 22.98
C GLY A 85 1.85 3.77 21.61
N HIS A 86 1.07 3.93 20.54
CA HIS A 86 1.54 3.85 19.17
C HIS A 86 0.93 4.98 18.31
N PRO A 87 1.58 5.40 17.21
CA PRO A 87 1.04 6.41 16.30
C PRO A 87 -0.33 6.02 15.76
N ALA A 88 -1.23 6.99 15.53
CA ALA A 88 -2.53 6.73 14.91
C ALA A 88 -2.36 6.43 13.42
N LEU A 89 -3.13 5.48 12.88
CA LEU A 89 -3.25 5.25 11.43
C LEU A 89 -4.31 6.14 10.81
N TRP A 90 -5.35 6.50 11.57
CA TRP A 90 -6.44 7.34 11.10
C TRP A 90 -6.39 8.73 11.75
N PRO A 91 -6.91 9.77 11.08
CA PRO A 91 -7.11 11.09 11.69
C PRO A 91 -7.96 11.00 12.97
N ARG A 92 -7.75 11.93 13.91
CA ARG A 92 -8.53 12.00 15.16
C ARG A 92 -9.92 12.61 14.94
N ASP A 93 -10.00 13.64 14.11
CA ASP A 93 -11.24 14.30 13.73
C ASP A 93 -12.18 13.30 13.01
N PRO A 94 -13.47 13.20 13.40
CA PRO A 94 -14.41 12.26 12.80
C PRO A 94 -14.60 12.43 11.29
N ASP A 95 -14.68 13.66 10.79
CA ASP A 95 -14.95 13.94 9.37
C ASP A 95 -13.71 13.63 8.53
N ALA A 96 -12.53 14.05 8.97
CA ALA A 96 -11.26 13.69 8.35
C ALA A 96 -11.08 12.17 8.34
N ARG A 97 -11.42 11.48 9.43
CA ARG A 97 -11.34 10.02 9.52
C ARG A 97 -12.32 9.32 8.58
N ALA A 98 -13.54 9.83 8.44
CA ALA A 98 -14.51 9.31 7.47
C ALA A 98 -13.99 9.44 6.03
N ARG A 99 -13.45 10.61 5.66
CA ARG A 99 -12.83 10.82 4.34
C ARG A 99 -11.62 9.92 4.12
N SER A 100 -10.77 9.76 5.15
CA SER A 100 -9.59 8.89 5.08
C SER A 100 -9.96 7.43 4.80
N ARG A 101 -10.99 6.92 5.48
CA ARG A 101 -11.52 5.58 5.25
C ARG A 101 -12.16 5.43 3.88
N TRP A 102 -12.90 6.43 3.41
CA TRP A 102 -13.45 6.45 2.06
C TRP A 102 -12.35 6.34 0.99
N LEU A 103 -11.30 7.15 1.09
CA LEU A 103 -10.16 7.09 0.17
C LEU A 103 -9.48 5.71 0.21
N ALA A 104 -9.24 5.17 1.41
CA ALA A 104 -8.66 3.84 1.59
C ALA A 104 -9.51 2.74 0.97
N ALA A 105 -10.83 2.76 1.19
CA ALA A 105 -11.78 1.82 0.60
C ALA A 105 -11.83 1.94 -0.92
N THR A 106 -11.80 3.16 -1.47
CA THR A 106 -11.79 3.43 -2.91
C THR A 106 -10.56 2.80 -3.57
N MET A 107 -9.37 2.95 -2.99
CA MET A 107 -8.16 2.28 -3.48
C MET A 107 -8.21 0.76 -3.28
N HIS A 108 -8.88 0.29 -2.22
CA HIS A 108 -9.02 -1.13 -1.95
C HIS A 108 -9.88 -1.86 -3.00
N SER A 109 -11.01 -1.26 -3.40
CA SER A 109 -11.97 -1.87 -4.33
C SER A 109 -11.88 -1.38 -5.78
N GLY A 110 -11.14 -0.29 -6.05
CA GLY A 110 -11.11 0.38 -7.34
C GLY A 110 -9.84 0.16 -8.16
N PHE A 111 -9.73 0.99 -9.21
CA PHE A 111 -8.56 1.13 -10.09
C PHE A 111 -8.04 -0.21 -10.62
N SER A 112 -8.94 -1.05 -11.13
CA SER A 112 -8.57 -2.41 -11.54
C SER A 112 -7.70 -2.40 -12.80
N LYS A 113 -8.02 -1.55 -13.78
CA LYS A 113 -7.28 -1.43 -15.05
C LYS A 113 -5.91 -0.83 -14.86
N LEU A 114 -5.77 0.18 -14.01
CA LEU A 114 -4.49 0.71 -13.55
C LEU A 114 -3.68 -0.39 -12.89
N ARG A 115 -4.25 -1.16 -11.95
CA ARG A 115 -3.49 -2.21 -11.23
C ARG A 115 -3.10 -3.39 -12.11
N GLU A 116 -3.90 -3.71 -13.13
CA GLU A 116 -3.65 -4.76 -14.12
C GLU A 116 -2.56 -4.34 -15.10
N SER A 117 -2.73 -3.20 -15.78
CA SER A 117 -1.85 -2.73 -16.85
C SER A 117 -0.55 -2.11 -16.32
N MET A 118 -0.62 -1.45 -15.16
CA MET A 118 0.54 -0.98 -14.40
C MET A 118 0.81 -1.91 -13.23
N SER A 119 1.00 -3.20 -13.50
CA SER A 119 1.26 -4.18 -12.44
C SER A 119 2.54 -3.84 -11.66
N PHE A 120 2.57 -4.22 -10.38
CA PHE A 120 3.64 -3.76 -9.49
C PHE A 120 5.01 -4.28 -9.90
N ASN A 121 5.11 -5.49 -10.46
CA ASN A 121 6.37 -6.04 -10.99
C ASN A 121 6.95 -5.26 -12.15
N LEU A 122 6.10 -4.66 -12.99
CA LEU A 122 6.55 -3.87 -14.13
C LEU A 122 7.14 -2.52 -13.69
N CYS A 123 6.82 -2.04 -12.49
CA CYS A 123 7.36 -0.79 -11.94
C CYS A 123 8.90 -0.84 -11.74
N PHE A 124 9.49 -2.03 -11.75
CA PHE A 124 10.92 -2.25 -11.55
C PHE A 124 11.69 -2.49 -12.86
N LEU A 125 11.01 -2.41 -14.01
CA LEU A 125 11.66 -2.42 -15.32
C LEU A 125 12.23 -1.03 -15.62
N SER A 126 13.37 -0.99 -16.32
CA SER A 126 13.94 0.28 -16.82
C SER A 126 13.02 0.96 -17.84
N LYS A 127 12.28 0.15 -18.61
CA LYS A 127 11.29 0.58 -19.59
C LYS A 127 10.04 -0.31 -19.49
N PRO A 128 9.05 0.05 -18.64
CA PRO A 128 7.80 -0.69 -18.59
C PRO A 128 7.02 -0.57 -19.92
N PRO A 129 6.16 -1.54 -20.25
CA PRO A 129 5.30 -1.46 -21.44
C PRO A 129 4.30 -0.31 -21.31
N ALA A 130 3.77 0.15 -22.45
CA ALA A 130 2.74 1.17 -22.48
C ALA A 130 1.46 0.65 -21.78
N PRO A 131 0.87 1.42 -20.84
CA PRO A 131 -0.40 1.07 -20.23
C PRO A 131 -1.56 1.09 -21.24
N SER A 132 -2.66 0.40 -20.92
CA SER A 132 -3.90 0.50 -21.70
C SER A 132 -4.55 1.88 -21.56
N ALA A 133 -5.43 2.23 -22.50
CA ALA A 133 -6.15 3.50 -22.45
C ALA A 133 -7.02 3.62 -21.17
N GLU A 134 -7.67 2.52 -20.77
CA GLU A 134 -8.47 2.46 -19.54
C GLU A 134 -7.60 2.62 -18.29
N ALA A 135 -6.38 2.09 -18.30
CA ALA A 135 -5.44 2.27 -17.19
C ALA A 135 -4.94 3.72 -17.09
N LEU A 136 -4.76 4.41 -18.23
CA LEU A 136 -4.44 5.83 -18.25
C LEU A 136 -5.62 6.68 -17.76
N GLN A 137 -6.85 6.33 -18.13
CA GLN A 137 -8.06 7.00 -17.62
C GLN A 137 -8.19 6.81 -16.10
N GLU A 138 -8.04 5.60 -15.59
CA GLU A 138 -8.07 5.35 -14.14
C GLU A 138 -6.91 6.04 -13.40
N ALA A 139 -5.76 6.25 -14.07
CA ALA A 139 -4.65 7.01 -13.49
C ALA A 139 -4.97 8.50 -13.40
N ASP A 140 -5.62 9.07 -14.42
CA ASP A 140 -6.13 10.44 -14.43
C ASP A 140 -7.18 10.65 -13.32
N ASP A 141 -8.11 9.71 -13.17
CA ASP A 141 -9.11 9.74 -12.10
C ASP A 141 -8.49 9.64 -10.71
N LEU A 142 -7.46 8.80 -10.55
CA LEU A 142 -6.70 8.71 -9.30
C LEU A 142 -5.97 10.02 -8.99
N LEU A 143 -5.33 10.64 -9.98
CA LEU A 143 -4.63 11.92 -9.81
C LEU A 143 -5.60 13.04 -9.41
N ARG A 144 -6.77 13.11 -10.05
CA ARG A 144 -7.84 14.06 -9.67
C ARG A 144 -8.31 13.84 -8.24
N LEU A 145 -8.55 12.59 -7.84
CA LEU A 145 -8.95 12.25 -6.49
C LEU A 145 -7.90 12.67 -5.45
N LEU A 146 -6.61 12.43 -5.72
CA LEU A 146 -5.51 12.86 -4.85
C LEU A 146 -5.43 14.39 -4.79
N GLN A 147 -5.56 15.07 -5.92
CA GLN A 147 -5.55 16.52 -6.00
C GLN A 147 -6.65 17.13 -5.13
N GLU A 148 -7.90 16.67 -5.28
CA GLU A 148 -9.05 17.11 -4.49
C GLU A 148 -8.85 16.87 -2.99
N ALA A 149 -8.32 15.70 -2.62
CA ALA A 149 -8.01 15.39 -1.22
C ALA A 149 -6.91 16.30 -0.63
N LEU A 150 -5.91 16.67 -1.42
CA LEU A 150 -4.83 17.58 -1.04
C LEU A 150 -5.24 19.06 -1.07
N GLU A 151 -6.35 19.43 -1.68
CA GLU A 151 -6.92 20.78 -1.65
C GLU A 151 -7.92 20.96 -0.50
N ALA A 152 -8.59 19.88 -0.10
CA ALA A 152 -9.56 19.90 0.99
C ALA A 152 -8.94 20.36 2.33
N PRO A 153 -9.76 20.96 3.22
CA PRO A 153 -9.32 21.32 4.57
C PRO A 153 -8.78 20.09 5.32
N ARG A 154 -7.53 20.17 5.78
CA ARG A 154 -6.81 19.09 6.47
C ARG A 154 -5.73 19.68 7.38
N ASP A 155 -5.17 18.84 8.24
CA ASP A 155 -4.01 19.18 9.05
C ASP A 155 -2.79 19.49 8.17
N ALA A 156 -1.92 20.37 8.65
CA ALA A 156 -0.70 20.74 7.95
C ALA A 156 0.24 19.53 7.79
N GLY A 157 0.87 19.44 6.61
CA GLY A 157 1.87 18.42 6.30
C GLY A 157 1.77 17.95 4.86
N PRO A 158 2.73 17.11 4.43
CA PRO A 158 2.86 16.73 3.03
C PRO A 158 1.93 15.57 2.62
N PHE A 159 1.24 14.94 3.57
CA PHE A 159 0.41 13.76 3.34
C PHE A 159 -1.08 14.10 3.26
N LEU A 160 -1.91 13.13 2.85
CA LEU A 160 -3.34 13.34 2.56
C LEU A 160 -4.13 13.96 3.72
N PHE A 161 -3.72 13.67 4.96
CA PHE A 161 -4.32 14.22 6.18
C PHE A 161 -3.25 14.85 7.08
N GLY A 162 -2.24 15.48 6.49
CA GLY A 162 -1.13 16.14 7.19
C GLY A 162 -0.01 15.18 7.54
N ALA A 163 -0.25 14.27 8.49
CA ALA A 163 0.68 13.19 8.84
C ALA A 163 0.48 11.94 7.98
N PHE A 164 1.54 11.14 7.80
CA PHE A 164 1.46 9.87 7.08
C PHE A 164 0.51 8.92 7.83
N GLY A 165 -0.44 8.31 7.12
CA GLY A 165 -1.43 7.43 7.73
C GLY A 165 -1.97 6.38 6.77
N ALA A 166 -3.09 5.75 7.16
CA ALA A 166 -3.68 4.63 6.44
C ALA A 166 -4.05 4.95 4.99
N ALA A 167 -4.56 6.15 4.70
CA ALA A 167 -4.84 6.56 3.32
C ALA A 167 -3.53 6.56 2.49
N ASP A 168 -2.48 7.21 2.98
CA ASP A 168 -1.18 7.25 2.29
C ASP A 168 -0.59 5.84 2.12
N ILE A 169 -0.71 4.98 3.13
CA ILE A 169 -0.32 3.56 3.07
C ILE A 169 -1.06 2.84 1.93
N MET A 170 -2.37 3.03 1.82
CA MET A 170 -3.18 2.39 0.79
C MET A 170 -2.81 2.88 -0.63
N TYR A 171 -2.48 4.16 -0.78
CA TYR A 171 -2.08 4.76 -2.06
C TYR A 171 -0.60 4.62 -2.38
N ALA A 172 0.28 4.29 -1.43
CA ALA A 172 1.72 4.21 -1.68
C ALA A 172 2.11 3.30 -2.87
N PRO A 173 1.51 2.11 -3.06
CA PRO A 173 1.79 1.32 -4.26
C PRO A 173 1.22 1.92 -5.55
N ALA A 174 0.19 2.76 -5.48
CA ALA A 174 -0.32 3.49 -6.65
C ALA A 174 0.61 4.66 -7.01
N VAL A 175 1.14 5.37 -6.02
CA VAL A 175 2.19 6.39 -6.21
C VAL A 175 3.39 5.79 -6.95
N VAL A 176 3.86 4.61 -6.52
CA VAL A 176 4.94 3.88 -7.20
C VAL A 176 4.60 3.61 -8.67
N ARG A 177 3.37 3.22 -8.99
CA ARG A 177 2.91 2.97 -10.37
C ARG A 177 2.94 4.24 -11.19
N LEU A 178 2.30 5.31 -10.72
CA LEU A 178 2.24 6.60 -11.41
C LEU A 178 3.66 7.09 -11.77
N THR A 179 4.59 7.03 -10.82
CA THR A 179 5.97 7.46 -11.03
C THR A 179 6.74 6.54 -11.97
N SER A 180 6.64 5.21 -11.78
CA SER A 180 7.42 4.25 -12.58
C SER A 180 6.98 4.21 -14.05
N PHE A 181 5.68 4.40 -14.29
CA PHE A 181 5.11 4.50 -15.62
C PHE A 181 5.12 5.92 -16.19
N ARG A 182 5.66 6.90 -15.44
CA ARG A 182 5.79 8.32 -15.87
C ARG A 182 4.44 8.90 -16.32
N VAL A 183 3.38 8.62 -15.57
CA VAL A 183 2.05 9.15 -15.85
C VAL A 183 2.11 10.69 -15.76
N PRO A 184 1.62 11.43 -16.77
CA PRO A 184 1.61 12.89 -16.74
C PRO A 184 0.74 13.45 -15.60
N THR A 185 1.25 14.43 -14.86
CA THR A 185 0.58 15.03 -13.69
C THR A 185 0.22 16.50 -13.90
N ALA A 186 0.29 17.02 -15.13
CA ALA A 186 0.15 18.46 -15.41
C ALA A 186 -1.20 19.04 -14.95
N HIS A 187 -2.27 18.25 -14.93
CA HIS A 187 -3.61 18.67 -14.49
C HIS A 187 -3.81 18.58 -12.98
N ALA A 188 -2.84 18.05 -12.22
CA ALA A 188 -2.92 17.82 -10.78
C ALA A 188 -1.71 18.49 -10.09
N PRO A 189 -1.67 19.83 -9.99
CA PRO A 189 -0.44 20.59 -9.69
C PRO A 189 0.13 20.39 -8.28
N ILE A 190 -0.69 20.00 -7.30
CA ILE A 190 -0.22 19.75 -5.91
C ILE A 190 0.27 18.32 -5.76
N THR A 191 -0.31 17.41 -6.54
CA THR A 191 -0.07 15.97 -6.44
C THR A 191 1.41 15.57 -6.59
N PRO A 192 2.24 16.15 -7.48
CA PRO A 192 3.67 15.82 -7.58
C PRO A 192 4.44 15.91 -6.26
N ALA A 193 4.20 16.95 -5.45
CA ALA A 193 4.85 17.11 -4.15
C ALA A 193 4.43 16.00 -3.16
N TYR A 194 3.17 15.58 -3.21
CA TYR A 194 2.68 14.45 -2.44
C TYR A 194 3.29 13.11 -2.91
N LEU A 195 3.39 12.87 -4.22
CA LEU A 195 4.03 11.66 -4.76
C LEU A 195 5.48 11.57 -4.28
N GLU A 196 6.22 12.68 -4.34
CA GLU A 196 7.59 12.77 -3.84
C GLU A 196 7.68 12.52 -2.33
N ALA A 197 6.77 13.10 -1.54
CA ALA A 197 6.73 12.90 -0.09
C ALA A 197 6.50 11.43 0.28
N VAL A 198 5.56 10.75 -0.39
CA VAL A 198 5.30 9.32 -0.18
C VAL A 198 6.51 8.48 -0.58
N LEU A 199 7.12 8.73 -1.74
CA LEU A 199 8.30 7.98 -2.19
C LEU A 199 9.53 8.23 -1.31
N SER A 200 9.60 9.40 -0.68
CA SER A 200 10.68 9.78 0.24
C SER A 200 10.45 9.31 1.67
N HIS A 201 9.25 8.84 2.01
CA HIS A 201 8.93 8.35 3.35
C HIS A 201 9.82 7.14 3.70
N PRO A 202 10.53 7.11 4.85
CA PRO A 202 11.61 6.14 5.07
C PRO A 202 11.20 4.66 4.97
N PRO A 203 10.07 4.21 5.55
CA PRO A 203 9.56 2.86 5.29
C PRO A 203 9.28 2.57 3.80
N VAL A 204 8.70 3.53 3.06
CA VAL A 204 8.46 3.36 1.62
C VAL A 204 9.78 3.18 0.87
N LYS A 205 10.79 4.02 1.15
CA LYS A 205 12.14 3.84 0.60
C LYS A 205 12.71 2.46 0.88
N ARG A 206 12.68 2.01 2.15
CA ARG A 206 13.18 0.68 2.52
C ARG A 206 12.50 -0.45 1.74
N TRP A 207 11.19 -0.38 1.56
CA TRP A 207 10.47 -1.36 0.73
C TRP A 207 10.96 -1.33 -0.71
N MET A 208 11.08 -0.13 -1.29
CA MET A 208 11.49 0.06 -2.68
C MET A 208 12.93 -0.38 -2.93
N ASP A 209 13.85 -0.11 -2.02
CA ASP A 209 15.25 -0.54 -2.12
C ASP A 209 15.35 -2.07 -2.09
N ALA A 210 14.65 -2.71 -1.14
CA ALA A 210 14.59 -4.16 -1.07
C ALA A 210 13.91 -4.79 -2.31
N ALA A 211 12.91 -4.12 -2.88
CA ALA A 211 12.27 -4.57 -4.11
C ALA A 211 13.20 -4.44 -5.33
N ARG A 212 13.99 -3.36 -5.44
CA ARG A 212 14.97 -3.16 -6.53
C ARG A 212 16.15 -4.12 -6.47
N ALA A 213 16.49 -4.63 -5.28
CA ALA A 213 17.51 -5.66 -5.12
C ALA A 213 17.07 -7.05 -5.63
N LEU A 214 15.77 -7.25 -5.89
CA LEU A 214 15.24 -8.47 -6.48
C LEU A 214 15.29 -8.38 -8.01
N PRO A 215 15.53 -9.49 -8.73
CA PRO A 215 15.57 -9.48 -10.19
C PRO A 215 14.22 -9.01 -10.75
N PRO A 216 14.21 -7.99 -11.64
CA PRO A 216 12.98 -7.52 -12.26
C PRO A 216 12.41 -8.62 -13.18
N ARG A 217 11.09 -8.60 -13.39
CA ARG A 217 10.41 -9.63 -14.19
C ARG A 217 9.35 -9.02 -15.09
N GLU A 218 9.40 -9.40 -16.37
CA GLU A 218 8.55 -8.87 -17.44
C GLU A 218 7.13 -9.46 -17.44
N THR A 219 6.89 -10.56 -16.71
CA THR A 219 5.59 -11.23 -16.64
C THR A 219 5.15 -11.44 -15.21
N TYR A 220 3.84 -11.59 -14.97
CA TYR A 220 3.25 -12.04 -13.70
C TYR A 220 3.23 -13.57 -13.60
#